data_AF-A0A7Z9ZY86-F1
#
_entry.id   AF-A0A7Z9ZY86-F1
#
_cell.length_a   1.000
_cell.length_b   1.000
_cell.length_c   1.000
_cell.angle_alpha   90.00
_cell.angle_beta   90.00
_cell.angle_gamma   90.00
#
_symmetry.space_group_name_H-M   'P 1'
#
loop_
_entity.id
_entity.type
_entity.pdbx_description
1 polymer ?
#
loop_
_entity_poly.entity_id
_entity_poly.type
_entity_poly.pdbx_seq_one_letter_code
_entity_poly.pdbx_strand_id
1 'polypeptide(L)'
;MILGVGVDIVGVGRLKEALSRTPRLKERLFTEEEISYCESKPRPEEHYAARFAVKEALAKALGFKPRWEEAEVRVDRSGKPYIA
;
A
#
# COMPACT_ATOMS: atom_id res chain seq x y z
N MET A 1 3.50 -16.82 -19.41
CA MET A 1 3.28 -15.58 -20.18
C MET A 1 3.17 -14.43 -19.19
N ILE A 2 3.89 -13.31 -19.40
CA ILE A 2 3.82 -12.12 -18.54
C ILE A 2 2.78 -11.18 -19.14
N LEU A 3 1.83 -10.70 -18.32
CA LEU A 3 0.77 -9.78 -18.76
C LEU A 3 1.19 -8.31 -18.70
N GLY A 4 2.02 -7.95 -17.72
CA GLY A 4 2.51 -6.59 -17.51
C GLY A 4 3.47 -6.53 -16.33
N VAL A 5 4.19 -5.42 -16.22
CA VAL A 5 5.09 -5.09 -15.11
C VAL A 5 4.80 -3.68 -14.66
N GLY A 6 4.81 -3.46 -13.35
CA GLY A 6 4.63 -2.14 -12.76
C GLY A 6 5.70 -1.87 -11.71
N VAL A 7 6.18 -0.64 -11.70
CA VAL A 7 7.13 -0.12 -10.71
C VAL A 7 6.63 1.22 -10.21
N ASP A 8 6.77 1.47 -8.92
CA ASP A 8 6.41 2.75 -8.31
C ASP A 8 7.37 3.11 -7.18
N ILE A 9 7.53 4.40 -6.94
CA ILE A 9 8.36 4.94 -5.85
C ILE A 9 7.55 5.99 -5.08
N VAL A 10 7.53 5.85 -3.76
CA VAL A 10 6.72 6.69 -2.89
C VAL A 10 7.61 7.35 -1.83
N GLY A 11 7.52 8.68 -1.74
CA GLY A 11 8.20 9.43 -0.70
C GLY A 11 7.49 9.28 0.64
N VAL A 12 8.15 8.66 1.63
CA VAL A 12 7.59 8.42 2.98
C VAL A 12 7.07 9.71 3.62
N GLY A 13 7.88 10.77 3.63
CA GLY A 13 7.49 12.06 4.21
C GLY A 13 6.28 12.69 3.53
N ARG A 14 6.22 12.59 2.19
CA ARG A 14 5.09 13.13 1.40
C ARG A 14 3.79 12.41 1.69
N LEU A 15 3.82 11.08 1.79
CA LEU A 15 2.63 10.30 2.13
C LEU A 15 2.21 10.56 3.58
N LYS A 16 3.16 10.60 4.51
CA LYS A 16 2.90 10.93 5.92
C LYS A 16 2.17 12.28 6.05
N GLU A 17 2.70 13.32 5.41
CA GLU A 17 2.07 14.65 5.41
C GLU A 17 0.65 14.61 4.82
N ALA A 18 0.45 13.89 3.72
CA ALA A 18 -0.86 13.76 3.10
C ALA A 18 -1.88 13.05 4.02
N LEU A 19 -1.47 11.98 4.70
CA LEU A 19 -2.30 11.25 5.66
C LEU A 19 -2.61 12.08 6.91
N SER A 20 -1.64 12.86 7.40
CA SER A 20 -1.85 13.77 8.53
C SER A 20 -2.79 14.92 8.20
N ARG A 21 -2.66 15.50 6.99
CA ARG A 21 -3.51 16.61 6.53
C ARG A 21 -4.95 16.18 6.29
N THR A 22 -5.16 14.95 5.83
CA THR A 22 -6.49 14.42 5.51
C THR A 22 -6.69 13.05 6.17
N PRO A 23 -7.16 12.99 7.44
CA PRO A 23 -7.25 11.72 8.18
C PRO A 23 -8.09 10.63 7.48
N ARG A 24 -9.21 11.03 6.86
CA ARG A 24 -10.08 10.12 6.07
C ARG A 24 -9.38 9.52 4.84
N LEU A 25 -8.23 10.06 4.42
CA LEU A 25 -7.47 9.49 3.31
C LEU A 25 -6.93 8.10 3.66
N LYS A 26 -6.57 7.87 4.94
CA LYS A 26 -6.05 6.58 5.38
C LYS A 26 -7.07 5.45 5.12
N GLU A 27 -8.30 5.62 5.60
CA GLU A 27 -9.41 4.67 5.44
C GLU A 27 -9.84 4.49 3.97
N ARG A 28 -9.53 5.47 3.11
CA ARG A 28 -9.81 5.37 1.66
C ARG A 28 -8.73 4.65 0.87
N LEU A 29 -7.50 4.60 1.38
CA LEU A 29 -6.35 4.04 0.66
C LEU A 29 -5.95 2.65 1.16
N PHE A 30 -6.29 2.32 2.41
CA PHE A 30 -5.84 1.12 3.09
C PHE A 30 -7.02 0.39 3.72
N THR A 31 -6.96 -0.94 3.71
CA THR A 31 -7.91 -1.78 4.44
C THR A 31 -7.67 -1.69 5.95
N GLU A 32 -8.62 -2.18 6.75
CA GLU A 32 -8.49 -2.21 8.21
C GLU A 32 -7.29 -3.07 8.65
N GLU A 33 -7.04 -4.19 7.96
CA GLU A 33 -5.91 -5.08 8.20
C GLU A 33 -4.57 -4.43 7.83
N GLU A 34 -4.51 -3.67 6.72
CA GLU A 34 -3.32 -2.90 6.36
C GLU A 34 -3.04 -1.80 7.38
N ILE A 35 -4.08 -1.11 7.85
CA ILE A 35 -3.96 -0.10 8.90
C ILE A 35 -3.44 -0.74 10.18
N SER A 36 -4.09 -1.79 10.66
CA SER A 36 -3.69 -2.54 11.85
C SER A 36 -2.24 -3.03 11.75
N TYR A 37 -1.85 -3.59 10.61
CA TYR A 37 -0.48 -3.99 10.36
C TYR A 37 0.48 -2.81 10.44
N CYS A 38 0.22 -1.70 9.76
CA CYS A 38 1.13 -0.56 9.72
C CYS A 38 1.30 0.08 11.10
N GLU A 39 0.19 0.26 11.83
CA GLU A 39 0.20 0.83 13.18
C GLU A 39 0.90 -0.08 14.21
N SER A 40 0.97 -1.39 13.96
CA SER A 40 1.72 -2.32 14.82
C SER A 40 3.25 -2.19 14.71
N LYS A 41 3.76 -1.42 13.75
CA LYS A 41 5.21 -1.34 13.46
C LYS A 41 5.88 -0.15 14.13
N PRO A 42 7.19 -0.24 14.43
CA PRO A 42 7.93 0.89 15.03
C PRO A 42 7.95 2.16 14.17
N ARG A 43 7.79 2.03 12.84
CA ARG A 43 7.82 3.14 11.87
C ARG A 43 6.62 3.04 10.91
N PRO A 44 5.39 3.31 11.36
CA PRO A 44 4.17 3.09 10.57
C PRO A 44 4.19 3.78 9.19
N GLU A 45 4.78 4.97 9.09
CA GLU A 45 4.86 5.74 7.85
C GLU A 45 5.63 5.03 6.72
N GLU A 46 6.71 4.31 7.05
CA GLU A 46 7.48 3.53 6.07
C GLU A 46 6.64 2.37 5.54
N HIS A 47 5.85 1.74 6.42
CA HIS A 47 4.95 0.67 6.05
C HIS A 47 3.80 1.19 5.18
N TYR A 48 3.14 2.28 5.55
CA TYR A 48 2.12 2.90 4.70
C TYR A 48 2.66 3.25 3.30
N ALA A 49 3.85 3.83 3.23
CA ALA A 49 4.48 4.15 1.94
C ALA A 49 4.75 2.91 1.10
N ALA A 50 5.25 1.84 1.70
CA ALA A 50 5.49 0.58 1.00
C ALA A 50 4.18 -0.02 0.45
N ARG A 51 3.08 0.00 1.21
CA ARG A 51 1.79 -0.55 0.74
C ARG A 51 1.22 0.30 -0.38
N PHE A 52 1.27 1.64 -0.24
CA PHE A 52 0.85 2.54 -1.30
C PHE A 52 1.64 2.31 -2.60
N ALA A 53 2.96 2.15 -2.50
CA ALA A 53 3.82 1.84 -3.65
C ALA A 53 3.43 0.52 -4.32
N VAL A 54 3.14 -0.53 -3.54
CA VAL A 54 2.69 -1.82 -4.07
C VAL A 54 1.37 -1.68 -4.81
N LYS A 55 0.40 -0.93 -4.25
CA LYS A 55 -0.91 -0.75 -4.91
C LYS A 55 -0.80 0.04 -6.22
N GLU A 56 0.04 1.08 -6.27
CA GLU A 56 0.31 1.83 -7.51
C GLU A 56 1.12 1.00 -8.52
N ALA A 57 2.10 0.20 -8.08
CA ALA A 57 2.82 -0.74 -8.94
C ALA A 57 1.88 -1.82 -9.52
N LEU A 58 0.93 -2.33 -8.73
CA LEU A 58 -0.08 -3.26 -9.20
C LEU A 58 -0.96 -2.62 -10.28
N ALA A 59 -1.45 -1.40 -10.05
CA ALA A 59 -2.26 -0.69 -11.04
C ALA A 59 -1.53 -0.53 -12.39
N LYS A 60 -0.23 -0.23 -12.36
CA LYS A 60 0.61 -0.13 -13.57
C LYS A 60 0.81 -1.48 -14.25
N ALA A 61 1.00 -2.55 -13.47
CA ALA A 61 1.14 -3.90 -14.02
C ALA A 61 -0.16 -4.40 -14.67
N LEU A 62 -1.32 -4.03 -14.12
CA LEU A 62 -2.65 -4.40 -14.63
C LEU A 62 -3.13 -3.51 -15.79
N GLY A 63 -2.56 -2.31 -15.95
CA GLY A 63 -2.99 -1.32 -16.93
C GLY A 63 -4.26 -0.55 -16.54
N PHE A 64 -4.80 -0.79 -15.34
CA PHE A 64 -5.91 -0.04 -14.76
C PHE A 64 -5.77 -0.02 -13.22
N LYS A 65 -6.46 0.91 -12.57
CA LYS A 65 -6.46 1.03 -11.12
C LYS A 65 -7.58 0.18 -10.50
N PRO A 66 -7.28 -0.91 -9.78
CA PRO A 66 -8.30 -1.66 -9.04
C PRO A 66 -8.83 -0.81 -7.88
N ARG A 67 -9.93 -1.26 -7.26
CA ARG A 67 -10.35 -0.65 -5.99
C ARG A 67 -9.29 -0.92 -4.93
N TRP A 68 -9.10 0.01 -4.00
CA TRP A 68 -8.01 -0.10 -3.04
C TRP A 68 -8.18 -1.26 -2.07
N GLU A 69 -9.42 -1.63 -1.80
CA GLU A 69 -9.84 -2.78 -1.01
C GLU A 69 -9.52 -4.11 -1.73
N GLU A 70 -9.45 -4.11 -3.06
CA GLU A 70 -9.12 -5.29 -3.88
C GLU A 70 -7.60 -5.48 -4.07
N ALA A 71 -6.79 -4.50 -3.63
CA ALA A 71 -5.34 -4.51 -3.74
C ALA A 71 -4.70 -4.61 -2.35
N GLU A 72 -5.24 -5.44 -1.47
CA GLU A 72 -4.75 -5.57 -0.10
C GLU A 72 -3.38 -6.25 -0.04
N VAL A 73 -2.44 -5.61 0.65
CA VAL A 73 -1.08 -6.14 0.82
C VAL A 73 -0.95 -6.81 2.19
N ARG A 74 -0.82 -8.14 2.20
CA ARG A 74 -0.54 -8.92 3.40
C ARG A 74 0.91 -9.40 3.43
N VAL A 75 1.36 -9.83 4.60
CA VAL A 75 2.70 -10.40 4.81
C VAL A 75 2.52 -11.78 5.44
N ASP A 76 3.10 -12.81 4.83
CA ASP A 76 3.04 -14.16 5.36
C ASP A 76 3.99 -14.35 6.57
N ARG A 77 3.98 -15.55 7.15
CA ARG A 77 4.83 -15.89 8.31
C ARG A 77 6.33 -15.84 8.01
N SER A 78 6.73 -15.93 6.75
CA SER A 78 8.13 -15.84 6.32
C SER A 78 8.59 -14.38 6.12
N GLY A 79 7.66 -13.42 6.23
CA GLY A 79 7.94 -12.00 5.95
C GLY A 79 7.76 -11.61 4.48
N LYS A 80 7.29 -12.52 3.63
CA LYS A 80 7.07 -12.24 2.21
C LYS A 80 5.74 -11.52 2.00
N PRO A 81 5.71 -10.36 1.31
CA PRO A 81 4.46 -9.69 0.97
C PRO A 81 3.75 -10.38 -0.21
N TYR A 82 2.42 -10.33 -0.21
CA TYR A 82 1.56 -10.80 -1.29
C TYR A 82 0.27 -9.96 -1.39
N ILE A 83 -0.39 -9.99 -2.56
CA ILE A 83 -1.73 -9.42 -2.74
C ILE A 83 -2.75 -10.49 -2.34
N ALA A 84 -3.63 -10.15 -1.40
CA ALA A 84 -4.63 -11.06 -0.83
C ALA A 84 -5.93 -11.09 -1.63
#